data_AF-A0A1G1C040-F1
#
_entry.id   AF-A0A1G1C040-F1
#
_cell.length_a   1.000
_cell.length_b   1.000
_cell.length_c   1.000
_cell.angle_alpha   90.00
_cell.angle_beta   90.00
_cell.angle_gamma   90.00
#
_symmetry.space_group_name_H-M   'P 1'
#
loop_
_entity.id
_entity.type
_entity.pdbx_description
1 polymer ?
#
loop_
_entity_poly.entity_id
_entity_poly.type
_entity_poly.pdbx_seq_one_letter_code
_entity_poly.pdbx_strand_id
1 'polypeptide(L)'
;MADIGRNAPCPCGSGRKYKHCCIDRETALRAEPLPAGRFRYEPGSYGGPGGYFPSLLCYKEVSPDTWEEYFCLAKSDTVVDDEDSATAMATEHLNAAFAVQDAGGSAADFALSLRHAGYKNVEGFRVVPEQNTGPK
;
A
#
# COMPACT_ATOMS: atom_id res chain seq x y z
N MET A 1 14.06 10.12 -7.76
CA MET A 1 12.69 9.84 -8.24
C MET A 1 12.64 10.10 -9.73
N ALA A 2 12.19 9.14 -10.53
CA ALA A 2 11.84 9.41 -11.92
C ALA A 2 10.44 10.04 -11.96
N ASP A 3 10.35 11.35 -12.15
CA ASP A 3 9.09 12.00 -12.49
C ASP A 3 8.50 11.32 -13.73
N ILE A 4 7.33 10.71 -13.59
CA ILE A 4 6.64 10.07 -14.72
C ILE A 4 6.30 11.17 -15.72
N GLY A 5 6.90 11.10 -16.91
CA GLY A 5 6.66 12.09 -17.94
C GLY A 5 5.16 12.22 -18.25
N ARG A 6 4.62 13.45 -18.31
CA ARG A 6 3.18 13.72 -18.54
C ARG A 6 2.56 12.97 -19.72
N ASN A 7 3.34 12.66 -20.75
CA ASN A 7 2.88 11.94 -21.95
C ASN A 7 3.20 10.44 -21.94
N ALA A 8 3.93 9.93 -20.94
CA ALA A 8 4.24 8.52 -20.79
C ALA A 8 2.96 7.70 -20.54
N PRO A 9 2.95 6.39 -20.87
CA PRO A 9 1.87 5.50 -20.46
C PRO A 9 1.73 5.51 -18.93
N CYS A 10 0.50 5.57 -18.46
CA CYS A 10 0.20 5.68 -17.04
C CYS A 10 0.53 4.34 -16.33
N PRO A 11 1.31 4.36 -15.23
CA PRO A 11 1.77 3.13 -14.56
C PRO A 11 0.64 2.34 -13.85
N CYS A 12 -0.57 2.90 -13.76
CA CYS A 12 -1.72 2.20 -13.19
C CYS A 12 -2.34 1.14 -14.11
N GLY A 13 -1.75 0.91 -15.30
CA GLY A 13 -2.23 -0.11 -16.25
C GLY A 13 -3.45 0.30 -17.08
N SER A 14 -3.83 1.59 -17.08
CA SER A 14 -5.02 2.05 -17.81
C SER A 14 -4.85 2.19 -19.32
N GLY A 15 -3.63 2.06 -19.84
CA GLY A 15 -3.29 2.30 -21.25
C GLY A 15 -3.34 3.77 -21.70
N ARG A 16 -3.75 4.71 -20.82
CA ARG A 16 -3.83 6.15 -21.12
C ARG A 16 -2.51 6.87 -20.83
N LYS A 17 -2.30 8.04 -21.44
CA LYS A 17 -1.20 8.95 -21.07
C LYS A 17 -1.37 9.38 -19.61
N TYR A 18 -0.28 9.49 -18.86
CA TYR A 18 -0.28 9.85 -17.44
C TYR A 18 -1.08 11.13 -17.15
N LYS A 19 -0.93 12.16 -18.01
CA LYS A 19 -1.67 13.42 -17.89
C LYS A 19 -3.19 13.33 -18.06
N HIS A 20 -3.70 12.23 -18.62
CA HIS A 20 -5.13 11.97 -18.83
C HIS A 20 -5.63 10.82 -17.94
N CYS A 21 -4.85 10.44 -16.93
CA CYS A 21 -5.19 9.37 -16.01
C CYS A 21 -4.80 9.72 -14.57
N CYS A 22 -3.61 9.32 -14.10
CA CYS A 22 -3.29 9.49 -12.69
C CYS A 22 -2.96 10.93 -12.31
N ILE A 23 -2.45 11.80 -13.21
CA ILE A 23 -2.09 13.17 -12.83
C ILE A 23 -3.25 13.95 -12.20
N ASP A 24 -4.45 13.81 -12.78
CA ASP A 24 -5.64 14.53 -12.37
C ASP A 24 -6.19 13.95 -11.06
N ARG A 25 -6.15 12.61 -10.96
CA ARG A 25 -6.49 11.88 -9.74
C ARG A 25 -5.53 12.22 -8.60
N GLU A 26 -4.24 12.35 -8.86
CA GLU A 26 -3.23 12.76 -7.88
C GLU A 26 -3.46 14.19 -7.42
N THR A 27 -3.79 15.09 -8.36
CA THR A 27 -4.16 16.47 -8.02
C THR A 27 -5.39 16.49 -7.11
N ALA A 28 -6.41 15.68 -7.43
CA ALA A 28 -7.61 15.54 -6.60
C ALA A 28 -7.28 14.93 -5.22
N LEU A 29 -6.46 13.86 -5.16
CA LEU A 29 -6.04 13.21 -3.91
C LEU A 29 -5.24 14.15 -3.01
N ARG A 30 -4.44 15.06 -3.59
CA ARG A 30 -3.72 16.10 -2.83
C ARG A 30 -4.63 17.21 -2.32
N ALA A 31 -5.78 17.42 -2.95
CA ALA A 31 -6.77 18.43 -2.56
C ALA A 31 -7.77 17.91 -1.53
N GLU A 32 -8.01 16.59 -1.48
CA GLU A 32 -8.92 15.97 -0.53
C GLU A 32 -8.31 15.97 0.89
N PRO A 33 -9.06 16.37 1.94
CA PRO A 33 -8.58 16.31 3.30
C PRO A 33 -8.35 14.85 3.70
N LEU A 34 -7.16 14.56 4.21
CA LEU A 34 -6.84 13.26 4.76
C LEU A 34 -7.77 12.93 5.94
N PRO A 35 -8.13 11.65 6.12
CA PRO A 35 -8.93 11.26 7.26
C PRO A 35 -8.21 11.62 8.56
N ALA A 36 -8.93 12.24 9.49
CA ALA A 36 -8.37 12.57 10.80
C ALA A 36 -8.11 11.31 11.63
N GLY A 37 -7.08 11.37 12.48
CA GLY A 37 -6.71 10.32 13.41
C GLY A 37 -5.29 9.82 13.21
N ARG A 38 -4.92 8.81 14.01
CA ARG A 38 -3.63 8.15 13.94
C ARG A 38 -3.77 6.83 13.18
N PHE A 39 -2.84 6.58 12.27
CA PHE A 39 -2.84 5.38 11.44
C PHE A 39 -1.55 4.61 11.68
N ARG A 40 -1.65 3.28 11.68
CA ARG A 40 -0.52 2.35 11.71
C ARG A 40 -0.62 1.44 10.50
N TYR A 41 0.52 1.12 9.92
CA TYR A 41 0.61 0.21 8.78
C TYR A 41 1.49 -0.97 9.16
N GLU A 42 1.04 -2.19 8.87
CA GLU A 42 1.80 -3.41 9.09
C GLU A 42 1.99 -4.14 7.75
N PRO A 43 3.24 -4.46 7.38
CA PRO A 43 3.51 -5.26 6.20
C PRO A 43 3.15 -6.72 6.46
N GLY A 44 2.72 -7.41 5.41
CA GLY A 44 2.39 -8.82 5.46
C GLY A 44 2.17 -9.40 4.08
N SER A 45 1.72 -10.65 4.03
CA SER A 45 1.29 -11.30 2.79
C SER A 45 -0.23 -11.33 2.69
N TYR A 46 -0.72 -11.30 1.46
CA TYR A 46 -2.09 -11.61 1.09
C TYR A 46 -2.05 -12.74 0.08
N GLY A 47 -2.82 -13.82 0.28
CA GLY A 47 -2.81 -14.94 -0.66
C GLY A 47 -2.86 -16.30 0.02
N GLY A 48 -2.41 -17.34 -0.69
CA GLY A 48 -2.45 -18.72 -0.21
C GLY A 48 -1.90 -19.70 -1.25
N PRO A 49 -2.44 -20.93 -1.39
CA PRO A 49 -1.86 -21.97 -2.27
C PRO A 49 -1.83 -21.62 -3.76
N GLY A 50 -2.42 -20.50 -4.18
CA GLY A 50 -2.33 -19.96 -5.54
C GLY A 50 -1.26 -18.87 -5.72
N GLY A 51 -0.45 -18.61 -4.69
CA GLY A 51 0.58 -17.58 -4.66
C GLY A 51 0.30 -16.50 -3.61
N TYR A 52 1.38 -15.82 -3.22
CA TYR A 52 1.37 -14.75 -2.23
C TYR A 52 1.63 -13.41 -2.90
N PHE A 53 0.95 -12.39 -2.38
CA PHE A 53 1.07 -11.00 -2.82
C PHE A 53 1.51 -10.17 -1.61
N PRO A 54 2.39 -9.19 -1.80
CA PRO A 54 2.69 -8.22 -0.75
C PRO A 54 1.44 -7.45 -0.36
N SER A 55 1.26 -7.24 0.95
CA SER A 55 0.14 -6.49 1.47
C SER A 55 0.53 -5.58 2.63
N LEU A 56 -0.31 -4.58 2.87
CA LEU A 56 -0.21 -3.64 3.97
C LEU A 56 -1.57 -3.57 4.66
N LEU A 57 -1.62 -3.97 5.92
CA LEU A 57 -2.79 -3.79 6.76
C LEU A 57 -2.70 -2.43 7.45
N CYS A 58 -3.72 -1.60 7.25
CA CYS A 58 -3.84 -0.31 7.91
C CYS A 58 -4.79 -0.43 9.10
N TYR A 59 -4.34 0.08 10.23
CA TYR A 59 -5.13 0.25 11.44
C TYR A 59 -5.38 1.72 11.70
N LYS A 60 -6.54 2.03 12.30
CA LYS A 60 -6.89 3.34 12.79
C LYS A 60 -7.03 3.29 14.31
N GLU A 61 -6.45 4.27 14.99
CA GLU A 61 -6.65 4.46 16.42
C GLU A 61 -8.09 4.94 16.67
N VAL A 62 -8.85 4.20 17.48
CA VAL A 62 -10.26 4.49 17.82
C VAL A 62 -10.44 4.94 19.26
N SER A 63 -9.52 4.53 20.14
CA SER A 63 -9.36 5.01 21.51
C SER A 63 -7.87 4.88 21.90
N PRO A 64 -7.41 5.52 23.00
CA PRO A 64 -6.01 5.42 23.43
C PRO A 64 -5.57 3.95 23.50
N ASP A 65 -4.49 3.61 22.79
CA ASP A 65 -3.93 2.25 22.69
C ASP A 65 -4.89 1.19 22.10
N THR A 66 -6.00 1.61 21.48
CA THR A 66 -6.97 0.71 20.82
C THR A 66 -6.97 0.98 19.32
N TRP A 67 -6.65 -0.07 18.56
CA TRP A 67 -6.47 -0.02 17.12
C TRP A 67 -7.46 -0.97 16.46
N GLU A 68 -8.19 -0.48 15.47
CA GLU A 68 -9.08 -1.30 14.66
C GLU A 68 -8.57 -1.39 13.22
N GLU A 69 -8.77 -2.56 12.60
CA GLU A 69 -8.50 -2.78 11.18
C GLU A 69 -9.33 -1.82 10.35
N TYR A 70 -8.66 -1.03 9.49
CA TYR A 70 -9.33 0.01 8.71
C TYR A 70 -9.42 -0.36 7.23
N PHE A 71 -8.28 -0.70 6.62
CA PHE A 71 -8.26 -1.22 5.25
C PHE A 71 -7.02 -2.07 5.00
N CYS A 72 -7.08 -2.91 3.97
CA CYS A 72 -5.93 -3.65 3.46
C CYS A 72 -5.56 -3.17 2.05
N LEU A 73 -4.26 -3.05 1.78
CA LEU A 73 -3.72 -2.82 0.45
C LEU A 73 -2.96 -4.08 0.00
N ALA A 74 -3.12 -4.50 -1.25
CA ALA A 74 -2.34 -5.59 -1.82
C ALA A 74 -1.74 -5.20 -3.18
N LYS A 75 -0.52 -5.66 -3.44
CA LYS A 75 0.13 -5.58 -4.75
C LYS A 75 -0.21 -6.82 -5.56
N SER A 76 -1.44 -6.88 -6.07
CA SER A 76 -1.98 -8.04 -6.81
C SER A 76 -1.30 -8.34 -8.15
N ASP A 77 -0.41 -7.45 -8.60
CA ASP A 77 0.35 -7.58 -9.85
C ASP A 77 1.64 -8.40 -9.68
N THR A 78 2.00 -8.76 -8.44
CA THR A 78 3.22 -9.52 -8.16
C THR A 78 2.89 -10.73 -7.32
N VAL A 79 3.00 -11.91 -7.94
CA VAL A 79 2.87 -13.20 -7.28
C VAL A 79 4.27 -13.68 -6.90
N VAL A 80 4.44 -14.08 -5.65
CA VAL A 80 5.64 -14.78 -5.16
C VAL A 80 5.24 -16.14 -4.58
N ASP A 81 6.21 -17.05 -4.51
CA ASP A 81 5.99 -18.43 -4.12
C ASP A 81 5.80 -18.63 -2.60
N ASP A 82 6.18 -17.65 -1.78
CA ASP A 82 6.17 -17.75 -0.32
C ASP A 82 5.79 -16.43 0.41
N GLU A 83 5.25 -16.58 1.61
CA GLU A 83 4.79 -15.50 2.49
C GLU A 83 5.91 -14.55 2.95
N ASP A 84 7.10 -15.07 3.27
CA ASP A 84 8.23 -14.27 3.75
C ASP A 84 8.70 -13.31 2.65
N SER A 85 8.78 -13.80 1.41
CA SER A 85 9.13 -12.99 0.25
C SER A 85 8.10 -11.88 -0.01
N ALA A 86 6.81 -12.18 0.13
CA ALA A 86 5.74 -11.19 -0.02
C ALA A 86 5.83 -10.11 1.06
N THR A 87 6.06 -10.52 2.30
CA THR A 87 6.17 -9.65 3.48
C THR A 87 7.43 -8.78 3.42
N ALA A 88 8.56 -9.35 2.98
CA ALA A 88 9.80 -8.61 2.77
C ALA A 88 9.63 -7.51 1.73
N MET A 89 8.97 -7.81 0.60
CA MET A 89 8.69 -6.81 -0.43
C MET A 89 7.70 -5.75 0.05
N ALA A 90 6.70 -6.13 0.87
CA ALA A 90 5.81 -5.17 1.52
C ALA A 90 6.54 -4.23 2.48
N THR A 91 7.48 -4.78 3.25
CA THR A 91 8.32 -4.03 4.19
C THR A 91 9.19 -3.01 3.46
N GLU A 92 9.85 -3.42 2.37
CA GLU A 92 10.68 -2.53 1.57
C GLU A 92 9.87 -1.33 1.02
N HIS A 93 8.73 -1.60 0.40
CA HIS A 93 7.87 -0.54 -0.15
C HIS A 93 7.29 0.37 0.94
N LEU A 94 6.92 -0.20 2.10
CA LEU A 94 6.41 0.58 3.23
C LEU A 94 7.50 1.50 3.79
N ASN A 95 8.73 1.00 3.96
CA ASN A 95 9.87 1.79 4.40
C ASN A 95 10.19 2.90 3.40
N ALA A 96 10.13 2.62 2.09
CA ALA A 96 10.31 3.63 1.06
C ALA A 96 9.23 4.72 1.12
N ALA A 97 7.97 4.35 1.39
CA ALA A 97 6.89 5.32 1.58
C ALA A 97 7.08 6.17 2.84
N PHE A 98 7.49 5.57 3.96
CA PHE A 98 7.81 6.34 5.17
C PHE A 98 9.03 7.24 5.00
N ALA A 99 10.04 6.84 4.24
CA ALA A 99 11.19 7.69 3.93
C ALA A 99 10.79 8.96 3.16
N VAL A 100 9.77 8.89 2.30
CA VAL A 100 9.20 10.08 1.64
C VAL A 100 8.58 11.03 2.67
N GLN A 101 7.87 10.50 3.66
CA GLN A 101 7.27 11.32 4.71
C GLN A 101 8.33 11.92 5.64
N ASP A 102 9.35 11.15 6.02
CA ASP A 102 10.47 11.61 6.86
C ASP A 102 11.29 12.72 6.18
N ALA A 103 11.44 12.65 4.86
CA ALA A 103 12.07 13.70 4.05
C ALA A 103 11.22 14.99 3.91
N GLY A 104 10.13 15.13 4.68
CA GLY A 104 9.23 16.27 4.66
C GLY A 104 8.08 16.17 3.64
N GLY A 105 7.88 14.99 3.04
CA GLY A 105 6.73 14.69 2.19
C GLY A 105 5.43 14.66 2.99
N SER A 106 4.31 14.94 2.32
CA SER A 106 2.98 14.86 2.93
C SER A 106 2.48 13.41 2.99
N ALA A 107 1.44 13.16 3.79
CA ALA A 107 0.79 11.85 3.78
C ALA A 107 0.14 11.50 2.42
N ALA A 108 -0.14 12.50 1.56
CA ALA A 108 -0.50 12.24 0.16
C ALA A 108 0.68 11.70 -0.65
N ASP A 109 1.91 12.16 -0.40
CA ASP A 109 3.12 11.63 -1.03
C ASP A 109 3.44 10.20 -0.56
N PHE A 110 3.19 9.90 0.73
CA PHE A 110 3.22 8.53 1.27
C PHE A 110 2.25 7.61 0.51
N ALA A 111 0.97 8.02 0.42
CA ALA A 111 -0.06 7.23 -0.28
C ALA A 111 0.25 7.05 -1.77
N LEU A 112 0.84 8.07 -2.39
CA LEU A 112 1.24 8.03 -3.79
C LEU A 112 2.41 7.07 -4.03
N SER A 113 3.38 7.02 -3.12
CA SER A 113 4.50 6.06 -3.16
C SER A 113 3.98 4.62 -3.24
N LEU A 114 3.04 4.25 -2.35
CA LEU A 114 2.42 2.92 -2.35
C LEU A 114 1.62 2.65 -3.63
N ARG A 115 0.85 3.64 -4.11
CA ARG A 115 0.10 3.50 -5.37
C ARG A 115 1.03 3.26 -6.56
N HIS A 116 2.17 3.96 -6.62
CA HIS A 116 3.16 3.79 -7.68
C HIS A 116 3.90 2.45 -7.60
N ALA A 117 4.09 1.90 -6.40
CA ALA A 117 4.56 0.53 -6.23
C ALA A 117 3.52 -0.52 -6.67
N GLY A 118 2.26 -0.11 -6.88
CA GLY A 118 1.19 -0.95 -7.43
C GLY A 118 0.21 -1.49 -6.39
N TYR A 119 0.22 -0.96 -5.17
CA TYR A 119 -0.74 -1.32 -4.13
C TYR A 119 -2.14 -0.80 -4.46
N LYS A 120 -3.13 -1.67 -4.25
CA LYS A 120 -4.56 -1.39 -4.45
C LYS A 120 -5.35 -1.81 -3.22
N ASN A 121 -6.44 -1.11 -2.95
CA ASN A 121 -7.35 -1.48 -1.86
C ASN A 121 -7.98 -2.85 -2.12
N VAL A 122 -8.07 -3.67 -1.07
CA VAL A 122 -8.75 -4.97 -1.08
C VAL A 122 -10.07 -4.83 -0.34
N GLU A 123 -11.17 -5.10 -1.03
CA GLU A 123 -12.51 -5.11 -0.44
C GLU A 123 -12.78 -6.45 0.27
N GLY A 124 -13.41 -6.41 1.45
CA GLY A 124 -13.86 -7.62 2.17
C GLY A 124 -12.72 -8.54 2.63
N PHE A 125 -11.54 -7.98 2.92
CA PHE A 125 -10.39 -8.76 3.38
C PHE A 125 -10.67 -9.42 4.74
N ARG A 126 -10.01 -10.56 4.98
CA ARG A 126 -10.03 -11.26 6.27
C ARG A 126 -8.59 -11.46 6.72
N VAL A 127 -8.25 -10.87 7.87
CA VAL A 127 -6.93 -11.11 8.49
C VAL A 127 -6.94 -12.52 9.08
N VAL A 128 -5.98 -13.33 8.63
CA VAL A 128 -5.73 -14.64 9.21
C VAL A 128 -4.67 -14.42 10.28
N PRO A 129 -4.95 -14.68 11.57
CA PRO A 129 -3.92 -14.60 12.59
C PRO A 129 -2.82 -15.60 12.25
N GLU A 130 -1.56 -15.18 12.42
CA GLU A 130 -0.38 -16.03 12.24
C GLU A 130 -0.62 -17.33 13.01
N GLN A 131 -0.76 -18.44 12.29
CA GLN A 131 -0.89 -19.75 12.89
C GLN A 131 0.44 -20.00 13.58
N ASN A 132 0.46 -19.99 14.92
CA ASN A 132 1.63 -20.31 15.72
C ASN A 132 2.16 -21.70 15.31
N THR A 133 3.05 -21.77 14.32
CA THR A 133 3.86 -22.95 14.08
C THR A 133 4.91 -22.95 15.16
N GLY A 134 4.50 -23.47 16.33
CA GLY A 134 5.41 -23.81 17.41
C GLY A 134 6.57 -24.67 16.89
N PRO A 135 7.74 -24.61 17.54
CA PRO A 135 8.92 -25.32 17.07
C PRO A 135 8.63 -26.82 16.99
N LYS A 136 8.92 -27.42 15.82
CA LYS A 136 9.07 -28.87 15.70
C LYS A 136 10.36 -29.31 16.37
#